data_AF-A0A8S9IJS4-F1
#
_entry.id   AF-A0A8S9IJS4-F1
#
_cell.length_a   1.000
_cell.length_b   1.000
_cell.length_c   1.000
_cell.angle_alpha   90.00
_cell.angle_beta   90.00
_cell.angle_gamma   90.00
#
_symmetry.space_group_name_H-M   'P 1'
#
loop_
_entity.id
_entity.type
_entity.pdbx_description
1 polymer ?
#
loop_
_entity_poly.entity_id
_entity_poly.type
_entity_poly.pdbx_seq_one_letter_code
_entity_poly.pdbx_strand_id
1 'polypeptide(L)'
;MDRASMDNFDFSELPQRWAENIVPSGSSSMSDEIRGLMRVLRRGRSNWSTIDRTRIQTVFALPTQSSDRLTRQLVRRSSFRTSGSASRGRASEKSPLISIHDSDDEDVSGENRHPVSLSSGSEDETVAATRNNLISLAGRMRSAGCRLPSLASSVEREAYAKVAVASPKAMEAFNEYVVTMEDHVMASRNDKEIESIGFEIKMLSKELEDTKREGKKDAEKIEALTKDWRRVHLENNALMFQMVAQRARIAVLEVERDRDIHRASRIARRDIAAKYREVLESLKDRWASKKKEVSAEIRLQEVTANIDLLTELKDGGLTVDAELARLKGMEGDCDDLVASAAVPDWSISELDLPQISDDSVDQVGGSSVPDDSVSS
;
A
#
# COMPACT_ATOMS: atom_id res chain seq x y z
N MET A 1 13.99 7.53 -33.19
CA MET A 1 13.90 6.46 -32.19
C MET A 1 15.18 5.64 -32.35
N ASP A 2 16.24 6.09 -31.69
CA ASP A 2 17.53 5.42 -31.77
C ASP A 2 17.44 4.05 -31.10
N ARG A 3 17.81 3.02 -31.84
CA ARG A 3 17.98 1.66 -31.33
C ARG A 3 19.04 1.71 -30.23
N ALA A 4 18.65 1.44 -28.98
CA ALA A 4 19.59 1.19 -27.91
C ALA A 4 20.55 0.06 -28.34
N SER A 5 21.80 0.41 -28.65
CA SER A 5 22.87 -0.55 -28.87
C SER A 5 23.20 -1.15 -27.51
N MET A 6 22.84 -2.42 -27.34
CA MET A 6 23.09 -3.23 -26.16
C MET A 6 24.44 -3.96 -26.30
N ASP A 7 25.40 -3.31 -26.95
CA ASP A 7 26.71 -3.89 -27.19
C ASP A 7 27.60 -3.57 -25.99
N ASN A 8 27.57 -4.49 -25.02
CA ASN A 8 28.66 -4.91 -24.12
C ASN A 8 28.17 -5.39 -22.73
N PHE A 9 26.91 -5.83 -22.61
CA PHE A 9 26.44 -6.40 -21.35
C PHE A 9 26.96 -7.83 -21.18
N ASP A 10 27.76 -8.09 -20.14
CA ASP A 10 28.23 -9.44 -19.81
C ASP A 10 27.13 -10.21 -19.07
N PHE A 11 26.46 -11.11 -19.80
CA PHE A 11 25.40 -11.95 -19.26
C PHE A 11 25.90 -13.02 -18.27
N SER A 12 27.22 -13.17 -18.13
CA SER A 12 27.87 -14.08 -17.17
C SER A 12 27.68 -13.60 -15.73
N GLU A 13 27.45 -12.31 -15.52
CA GLU A 13 27.24 -11.70 -14.19
C GLU A 13 25.80 -11.86 -13.67
N LEU A 14 24.87 -12.37 -14.49
CA LEU A 14 23.50 -12.57 -14.05
C LEU A 14 23.40 -13.73 -13.04
N PRO A 15 22.76 -13.53 -11.88
CA PRO A 15 22.53 -14.60 -10.92
C PRO A 15 21.80 -15.79 -11.56
N GLN A 16 22.45 -16.95 -11.56
CA GLN A 16 21.93 -18.18 -12.19
C GLN A 16 20.77 -18.83 -11.41
N ARG A 17 20.38 -18.26 -10.28
CA ARG A 17 19.25 -18.73 -9.46
C ARG A 17 18.25 -17.59 -9.33
N TRP A 18 17.06 -17.79 -9.89
CA TRP A 18 15.96 -16.89 -9.63
C TRP A 18 15.43 -17.10 -8.21
N ALA A 19 15.17 -16.00 -7.51
CA ALA A 19 14.32 -16.03 -6.33
C ALA A 19 12.92 -16.50 -6.77
N GLU A 20 12.39 -17.55 -6.14
CA GLU A 20 11.06 -18.09 -6.45
C GLU A 20 9.94 -17.06 -6.24
N ASN A 21 10.23 -15.99 -5.49
CA ASN A 21 9.30 -14.96 -5.09
C ASN A 21 9.73 -13.58 -5.58
N ILE A 22 9.80 -13.38 -6.91
CA ILE A 22 9.82 -12.01 -7.45
C ILE A 22 8.40 -11.45 -7.33
N VAL A 23 8.16 -10.68 -6.27
CA VAL A 23 6.97 -9.82 -6.16
C VAL A 23 7.19 -8.64 -7.10
N PRO A 24 6.34 -8.44 -8.13
CA PRO A 24 6.47 -7.30 -9.02
C PRO A 24 6.29 -6.02 -8.20
N SER A 25 7.34 -5.21 -8.10
CA SER A 25 7.25 -3.90 -7.46
C SER A 25 6.61 -2.91 -8.42
N GLY A 26 5.40 -2.49 -8.10
CA GLY A 26 4.86 -1.21 -8.56
C GLY A 26 4.08 -1.21 -9.88
N SER A 27 3.18 -0.24 -9.96
CA SER A 27 2.09 0.00 -10.91
C SER A 27 2.53 0.39 -12.33
N SER A 28 3.45 -0.35 -12.94
CA SER A 28 3.64 -0.29 -14.40
C SER A 28 2.61 -1.18 -15.08
N SER A 29 1.93 -0.68 -16.11
CA SER A 29 1.04 -1.45 -16.98
C SER A 29 1.85 -2.54 -17.69
N MET A 30 2.05 -3.67 -17.02
CA MET A 30 2.75 -4.82 -17.55
C MET A 30 1.95 -5.34 -18.75
N SER A 31 2.49 -5.19 -19.97
CA SER A 31 1.80 -5.58 -21.21
C SER A 31 1.50 -7.07 -21.22
N ASP A 32 0.42 -7.44 -21.92
CA ASP A 32 -0.01 -8.85 -22.01
C ASP A 32 1.05 -9.75 -22.66
N GLU A 33 1.96 -9.18 -23.46
CA GLU A 33 3.16 -9.83 -23.98
C GLU A 33 4.14 -10.25 -22.89
N ILE A 34 4.42 -9.36 -21.92
CA ILE A 34 5.31 -9.64 -20.79
C ILE A 34 4.70 -10.70 -19.87
N ARG A 35 3.37 -10.66 -19.65
CA ARG A 35 2.65 -11.73 -18.95
C ARG A 35 2.70 -13.05 -19.71
N GLY A 36 2.60 -13.02 -21.03
CA GLY A 36 2.72 -14.19 -21.90
C GLY A 36 4.10 -14.84 -21.75
N LEU A 37 5.16 -14.03 -21.85
CA LEU A 37 6.55 -14.47 -21.72
C LEU A 37 6.83 -15.09 -20.33
N MET A 38 6.39 -14.45 -19.25
CA MET A 38 6.53 -14.98 -17.89
C MET A 38 5.81 -16.34 -17.71
N ARG A 39 4.64 -16.49 -18.33
CA ARG A 39 3.84 -17.73 -18.23
C ARG A 39 4.47 -18.89 -19.00
N VAL A 40 5.17 -18.58 -20.11
CA VAL A 40 5.96 -19.55 -20.89
C VAL A 40 7.22 -19.95 -20.14
N LEU A 41 7.95 -18.99 -19.56
CA LEU A 41 9.15 -19.24 -18.76
C LEU A 41 8.86 -20.06 -17.49
N ARG A 42 7.71 -19.85 -16.84
CA ARG A 42 7.27 -20.66 -15.68
C ARG A 42 6.87 -22.10 -16.02
N ARG A 43 6.52 -22.40 -17.28
CA ARG A 43 6.05 -23.73 -17.70
C ARG A 43 7.16 -24.65 -18.24
N GLY A 44 8.32 -24.11 -18.57
CA GLY A 44 9.44 -24.89 -19.10
C GLY A 44 10.45 -25.24 -18.01
N ARG A 45 10.87 -26.50 -17.94
CA ARG A 45 12.21 -26.85 -17.42
C ARG A 45 13.24 -26.24 -18.38
N SER A 46 13.50 -24.95 -18.24
CA SER A 46 14.45 -24.23 -19.08
C SER A 46 15.82 -24.31 -18.43
N ASN A 47 16.69 -25.17 -18.96
CA ASN A 47 18.11 -25.15 -18.61
C ASN A 47 18.72 -23.85 -19.17
N TRP A 48 19.02 -22.91 -18.26
CA TRP A 48 19.59 -21.60 -18.57
C TRP A 48 20.92 -21.67 -19.31
N SER A 49 21.65 -22.79 -19.22
CA SER A 49 22.88 -23.06 -19.98
C SER A 49 22.70 -23.11 -21.51
N THR A 50 21.45 -23.17 -22.00
CA THR A 50 21.15 -23.17 -23.43
C THR A 50 20.55 -21.85 -23.92
N ILE A 51 20.49 -20.81 -23.08
CA ILE A 51 20.03 -19.48 -23.47
C ILE A 51 21.23 -18.70 -23.97
N ASP A 52 21.40 -18.65 -25.29
CA ASP A 52 22.43 -17.88 -25.97
C ASP A 52 21.83 -16.65 -26.70
N ARG A 53 22.71 -15.76 -27.15
CA ARG A 53 22.36 -14.53 -27.89
C ARG A 53 21.50 -14.85 -29.12
N THR A 54 21.73 -15.98 -29.77
CA THR A 54 21.02 -16.44 -30.97
C THR A 54 19.58 -16.91 -30.69
N ARG A 55 19.31 -17.55 -29.55
CA ARG A 55 17.94 -17.93 -29.14
C ARG A 55 17.10 -16.73 -28.74
N ILE A 56 17.69 -15.75 -28.07
CA ILE A 56 16.98 -14.50 -27.73
C ILE A 56 16.63 -13.75 -29.03
N GLN A 57 17.56 -13.64 -29.97
CA GLN A 57 17.31 -12.98 -31.27
C GLN A 57 16.26 -13.70 -32.13
N THR A 58 16.25 -15.04 -32.14
CA THR A 58 15.26 -15.82 -32.90
C THR A 58 13.84 -15.73 -32.32
N VAL A 59 13.69 -15.63 -31.00
CA VAL A 59 12.38 -15.39 -30.37
C VAL A 59 11.84 -14.00 -30.70
N PHE A 60 12.71 -12.98 -30.75
CA PHE A 60 12.32 -11.64 -31.20
C PHE A 60 12.09 -11.53 -32.71
N ALA A 61 12.56 -12.48 -33.51
CA ALA A 61 12.41 -12.48 -34.98
C ALA A 61 11.20 -13.27 -35.52
N LEU A 62 10.42 -13.94 -34.65
CA LEU A 62 9.21 -14.66 -35.08
C LEU A 62 8.03 -13.69 -35.26
N PRO A 63 7.34 -13.68 -36.43
CA PRO A 63 6.16 -12.84 -36.63
C PRO A 63 5.00 -13.29 -35.74
N THR A 64 4.33 -12.31 -35.13
CA THR A 64 3.18 -12.44 -34.22
C THR A 64 1.95 -13.06 -34.90
N GLN A 65 1.96 -14.37 -35.20
CA GLN A 65 0.81 -15.09 -35.78
C GLN A 65 -0.06 -15.82 -34.76
N SER A 66 0.23 -15.73 -33.46
CA SER A 66 -0.61 -16.37 -32.43
C SER A 66 -1.81 -15.52 -31.99
N SER A 67 -1.77 -14.20 -32.20
CA SER A 67 -2.84 -13.27 -31.78
C SER A 67 -4.05 -13.33 -32.73
N ASP A 68 -3.80 -13.33 -34.04
CA ASP A 68 -4.83 -13.24 -35.08
C ASP A 68 -5.82 -14.40 -35.16
N ARG A 69 -5.46 -15.56 -34.61
CA ARG A 69 -6.29 -16.77 -34.64
C ARG A 69 -7.34 -16.78 -33.52
N LEU A 70 -7.07 -16.12 -32.39
CA LEU A 70 -8.00 -16.00 -31.27
C LEU A 70 -9.02 -14.87 -31.49
N THR A 71 -8.62 -13.78 -32.14
CA THR A 71 -9.50 -12.64 -32.42
C THR A 71 -10.62 -12.99 -33.40
N ARG A 72 -10.37 -13.89 -34.37
CA ARG A 72 -11.40 -14.38 -35.31
C ARG A 72 -12.41 -15.35 -34.69
N GLN A 73 -12.11 -15.92 -33.53
CA GLN A 73 -12.99 -16.87 -32.85
C GLN A 73 -13.98 -16.19 -31.90
N LEU A 74 -13.67 -14.97 -31.44
CA LEU A 74 -14.53 -14.17 -30.55
C LEU A 74 -15.61 -13.36 -31.29
N VAL A 75 -15.39 -12.98 -32.55
CA VAL A 75 -16.36 -12.19 -33.34
C VAL A 75 -17.61 -12.98 -33.72
N ARG A 76 -17.57 -14.33 -33.71
CA ARG A 76 -18.75 -15.17 -34.03
C ARG A 76 -19.70 -15.42 -32.86
N ARG A 77 -19.41 -14.94 -31.64
CA ARG A 77 -20.13 -15.35 -30.43
C ARG A 77 -20.90 -14.22 -29.72
N SER A 78 -20.87 -12.99 -30.21
CA SER A 78 -21.52 -11.84 -29.56
C SER A 78 -22.79 -11.31 -30.24
N SER A 79 -23.32 -11.98 -31.26
CA SER A 79 -24.56 -11.54 -31.92
C SER A 79 -25.79 -12.27 -31.38
N PHE A 80 -26.27 -11.91 -30.19
CA PHE A 80 -27.71 -11.95 -29.89
C PHE A 80 -28.11 -10.88 -28.84
N ARG A 81 -28.69 -9.81 -29.39
CA ARG A 81 -29.80 -8.97 -28.89
C ARG A 81 -29.61 -8.11 -27.62
N THR A 82 -29.33 -6.84 -27.88
CA THR A 82 -29.96 -5.67 -27.25
C THR A 82 -31.38 -5.44 -27.79
N SER A 83 -32.31 -5.03 -26.92
CA SER A 83 -33.47 -4.13 -27.14
C SER A 83 -34.31 -4.18 -25.86
N GLY A 84 -34.82 -3.14 -25.23
CA GLY A 84 -34.93 -1.73 -25.55
C GLY A 84 -35.80 -1.10 -24.45
N SER A 85 -35.49 0.15 -24.13
CA SER A 85 -36.10 0.99 -23.10
C SER A 85 -37.57 1.34 -23.37
N ALA A 86 -38.37 1.61 -22.34
CA ALA A 86 -39.36 2.70 -22.33
C ALA A 86 -39.99 2.95 -20.94
N SER A 87 -40.16 4.23 -20.62
CA SER A 87 -40.80 4.83 -19.44
C SER A 87 -42.33 4.72 -19.45
N ARG A 88 -43.01 4.80 -18.28
CA ARG A 88 -43.97 5.88 -17.87
C ARG A 88 -44.81 5.52 -16.63
N GLY A 89 -44.75 6.37 -15.60
CA GLY A 89 -45.87 7.01 -14.87
C GLY A 89 -47.06 6.25 -14.24
N ARG A 90 -47.15 6.43 -12.91
CA ARG A 90 -48.32 6.77 -12.04
C ARG A 90 -49.27 5.69 -11.45
N ALA A 91 -49.36 5.78 -10.12
CA ALA A 91 -50.53 5.92 -9.23
C ALA A 91 -51.05 4.71 -8.43
N SER A 92 -51.23 4.97 -7.11
CA SER A 92 -52.26 4.46 -6.16
C SER A 92 -52.25 2.95 -5.90
N GLU A 93 -52.22 2.40 -4.67
CA GLU A 93 -53.06 2.63 -3.48
C GLU A 93 -52.31 2.09 -2.23
N LYS A 94 -52.22 2.87 -1.14
CA LYS A 94 -52.93 2.66 0.14
C LYS A 94 -52.79 1.27 0.77
N SER A 95 -52.09 1.20 1.91
CA SER A 95 -52.43 0.35 3.05
C SER A 95 -51.96 1.03 4.35
N PRO A 96 -52.71 0.90 5.47
CA PRO A 96 -52.76 1.92 6.50
C PRO A 96 -51.79 1.69 7.66
N LEU A 97 -51.29 2.81 8.16
CA LEU A 97 -50.74 3.00 9.50
C LEU A 97 -51.85 2.84 10.56
N ILE A 98 -51.55 2.12 11.64
CA ILE A 98 -52.18 2.35 12.93
C ILE A 98 -51.07 2.59 13.95
N SER A 99 -51.11 3.80 14.49
CA SER A 99 -50.39 4.28 15.68
C SER A 99 -51.38 4.26 16.86
N ILE A 100 -50.84 4.51 18.06
CA ILE A 100 -51.45 4.92 19.34
C ILE A 100 -51.36 3.79 20.38
N HIS A 101 -50.55 3.85 21.44
CA HIS A 101 -50.32 4.82 22.55
C HIS A 101 -50.91 4.21 23.84
N ASP A 102 -50.08 4.18 24.89
CA ASP A 102 -50.39 3.82 26.28
C ASP A 102 -51.50 4.66 26.91
N SER A 103 -52.26 4.10 27.84
CA SER A 103 -52.89 4.86 28.92
C SER A 103 -53.14 3.92 30.10
N ASP A 104 -52.44 4.21 31.20
CA ASP A 104 -52.79 3.76 32.55
C ASP A 104 -54.12 4.40 33.00
N ASP A 105 -54.86 3.72 33.89
CA ASP A 105 -55.15 4.21 35.25
C ASP A 105 -56.25 3.40 35.97
N GLU A 106 -55.91 3.01 37.21
CA GLU A 106 -56.68 3.11 38.46
C GLU A 106 -57.92 2.22 38.75
N ASP A 107 -57.68 1.25 39.63
CA ASP A 107 -58.07 1.21 41.05
C ASP A 107 -59.54 0.94 41.52
N VAL A 108 -59.61 0.29 42.70
CA VAL A 108 -60.76 0.17 43.64
C VAL A 108 -61.87 -0.84 43.25
N SER A 109 -62.43 -1.71 44.09
CA SER A 109 -62.43 -1.92 45.55
C SER A 109 -62.62 -3.40 45.88
N GLY A 110 -62.01 -3.85 46.98
CA GLY A 110 -62.35 -5.12 47.60
C GLY A 110 -63.75 -5.15 48.20
N GLU A 111 -64.37 -6.33 48.19
CA GLU A 111 -65.51 -6.63 49.05
C GLU A 111 -65.20 -7.89 49.87
N ASN A 112 -64.85 -7.62 51.13
CA ASN A 112 -64.87 -8.57 52.24
C ASN A 112 -66.26 -9.22 52.34
N ARG A 113 -66.30 -10.55 52.40
CA ARG A 113 -67.40 -11.26 53.09
C ARG A 113 -66.83 -12.21 54.13
N HIS A 114 -67.16 -11.90 55.38
CA HIS A 114 -66.95 -12.73 56.55
C HIS A 114 -67.68 -14.08 56.43
N PRO A 115 -67.17 -15.13 57.07
CA PRO A 115 -67.78 -16.45 57.08
C PRO A 115 -69.02 -16.44 57.98
N VAL A 116 -70.15 -16.89 57.45
CA VAL A 116 -71.33 -17.19 58.27
C VAL A 116 -71.06 -18.50 58.99
N SER A 117 -70.86 -18.42 60.30
CA SER A 117 -70.88 -19.57 61.19
C SER A 117 -72.31 -20.13 61.25
N LEU A 118 -72.49 -21.40 60.93
CA LEU A 118 -73.63 -22.18 61.41
C LEU A 118 -73.12 -23.29 62.31
N SER A 119 -73.50 -23.16 63.57
CA SER A 119 -73.24 -24.07 64.67
C SER A 119 -73.95 -25.40 64.46
N SER A 120 -73.26 -26.43 64.91
CA SER A 120 -73.67 -27.82 65.14
C SER A 120 -75.02 -27.94 65.87
N GLY A 121 -75.86 -28.86 65.41
CA GLY A 121 -77.02 -29.32 66.16
C GLY A 121 -77.89 -30.31 65.41
N SER A 122 -77.99 -31.52 65.98
CA SER A 122 -79.13 -32.44 65.89
C SER A 122 -79.14 -33.49 64.77
N GLU A 123 -78.47 -34.60 65.08
CA GLU A 123 -78.97 -35.99 65.05
C GLU A 123 -79.47 -36.62 63.74
N ASP A 124 -78.87 -37.77 63.46
CA ASP A 124 -79.29 -38.78 62.49
C ASP A 124 -80.79 -39.09 62.60
N GLU A 125 -81.51 -38.85 61.52
CA GLU A 125 -82.78 -39.52 61.27
C GLU A 125 -82.86 -39.84 59.78
N THR A 126 -82.65 -41.12 59.44
CA THR A 126 -82.85 -41.66 58.09
C THR A 126 -84.35 -41.70 57.78
N VAL A 127 -84.92 -40.52 57.53
CA VAL A 127 -86.30 -40.36 57.11
C VAL A 127 -86.39 -40.75 55.64
N ALA A 128 -87.12 -41.82 55.36
CA ALA A 128 -87.59 -42.12 54.00
C ALA A 128 -88.34 -40.89 53.46
N ALA A 129 -87.65 -40.08 52.65
CA ALA A 129 -88.14 -38.76 52.27
C ALA A 129 -89.35 -38.92 51.33
N THR A 130 -90.53 -38.58 51.83
CA THR A 130 -91.72 -38.42 50.98
C THR A 130 -91.49 -37.29 49.98
N ARG A 131 -92.07 -37.41 48.77
CA ARG A 131 -91.90 -36.46 47.65
C ARG A 131 -92.05 -34.98 48.04
N ASN A 132 -92.92 -34.68 49.00
CA ASN A 132 -93.14 -33.33 49.51
C ASN A 132 -91.98 -32.81 50.37
N ASN A 133 -91.29 -33.70 51.10
CA ASN A 133 -90.12 -33.37 51.91
C ASN A 133 -88.91 -33.01 51.03
N LEU A 134 -88.71 -33.73 49.90
CA LEU A 134 -87.66 -33.41 48.92
C LEU A 134 -87.88 -32.06 48.25
N ILE A 135 -89.14 -31.73 47.91
CA ILE A 135 -89.50 -30.43 47.33
C ILE A 135 -89.29 -29.30 48.35
N SER A 136 -89.66 -29.54 49.61
CA SER A 136 -89.49 -28.57 50.70
C SER A 136 -88.01 -28.31 51.01
N LEU A 137 -87.18 -29.37 51.04
CA LEU A 137 -85.74 -29.28 51.27
C LEU A 137 -85.03 -28.55 50.12
N ALA A 138 -85.34 -28.91 48.86
CA ALA A 138 -84.81 -28.23 47.68
C ALA A 138 -85.28 -26.77 47.57
N GLY A 139 -86.43 -26.43 48.14
CA GLY A 139 -86.90 -25.05 48.30
C GLY A 139 -86.05 -24.26 49.30
N ARG A 140 -85.65 -24.87 50.43
CA ARG A 140 -84.81 -24.24 51.46
C ARG A 140 -83.35 -24.02 51.05
N MET A 141 -82.82 -24.83 50.15
CA MET A 141 -81.43 -24.70 49.67
C MET A 141 -81.25 -23.62 48.59
N ARG A 142 -82.31 -22.96 48.11
CA ARG A 142 -82.18 -21.86 47.15
C ARG A 142 -81.77 -20.56 47.84
N SER A 143 -81.01 -19.74 47.13
CA SER A 143 -80.68 -18.37 47.54
C SER A 143 -81.95 -17.51 47.67
N ALA A 144 -81.90 -16.56 48.61
CA ALA A 144 -82.98 -15.60 48.83
C ALA A 144 -83.25 -14.80 47.54
N GLY A 145 -84.43 -14.99 46.96
CA GLY A 145 -84.83 -14.32 45.71
C GLY A 145 -85.30 -15.27 44.59
N CYS A 146 -85.05 -16.58 44.69
CA CYS A 146 -85.54 -17.54 43.69
C CYS A 146 -86.99 -17.97 44.00
N ARG A 147 -87.97 -17.53 43.19
CA ARG A 147 -89.37 -17.95 43.31
C ARG A 147 -89.54 -19.42 42.90
N LEU A 148 -90.22 -20.23 43.72
CA LEU A 148 -90.58 -21.61 43.37
C LEU A 148 -91.48 -21.61 42.11
N PRO A 149 -91.26 -22.51 41.14
CA PRO A 149 -92.21 -22.74 40.06
C PRO A 149 -93.59 -23.07 40.64
N SER A 150 -94.66 -22.64 39.98
CA SER A 150 -96.02 -22.97 40.42
C SER A 150 -96.24 -24.49 40.32
N LEU A 151 -96.38 -25.20 41.45
CA LEU A 151 -96.55 -26.65 41.51
C LEU A 151 -98.04 -27.04 41.63
N ALA A 152 -98.89 -26.40 40.83
CA ALA A 152 -100.33 -26.55 40.89
C ALA A 152 -100.79 -27.92 40.35
N SER A 153 -100.07 -28.48 39.37
CA SER A 153 -100.38 -29.80 38.81
C SER A 153 -99.53 -30.92 39.45
N SER A 154 -100.13 -32.11 39.59
CA SER A 154 -99.42 -33.32 40.06
C SER A 154 -98.19 -33.66 39.19
N VAL A 155 -98.29 -33.39 37.87
CA VAL A 155 -97.27 -33.65 36.84
C VAL A 155 -96.11 -32.66 36.90
N GLU A 156 -96.34 -31.43 37.36
CA GLU A 156 -95.27 -30.44 37.62
C GLU A 156 -94.52 -30.78 38.91
N ARG A 157 -95.25 -31.19 39.96
CA ARG A 157 -94.70 -31.62 41.24
C ARG A 157 -93.82 -32.88 41.10
N GLU A 158 -94.34 -33.88 40.40
CA GLU A 158 -93.72 -34.39 39.16
C GLU A 158 -92.24 -34.24 38.84
N ALA A 159 -92.09 -33.61 37.69
CA ALA A 159 -90.83 -33.24 37.06
C ALA A 159 -89.93 -32.48 38.03
N TYR A 160 -90.49 -31.61 38.88
CA TYR A 160 -89.70 -30.87 39.84
C TYR A 160 -89.07 -31.75 40.92
N ALA A 161 -89.77 -32.77 41.43
CA ALA A 161 -89.17 -33.75 42.33
C ALA A 161 -88.04 -34.57 41.65
N LYS A 162 -88.21 -34.91 40.36
CA LYS A 162 -87.14 -35.57 39.56
C LYS A 162 -85.91 -34.66 39.42
N VAL A 163 -86.11 -33.38 39.16
CA VAL A 163 -85.02 -32.37 39.11
C VAL A 163 -84.38 -32.21 40.49
N ALA A 164 -85.17 -32.09 41.55
CA ALA A 164 -84.67 -31.93 42.92
C ALA A 164 -83.82 -33.11 43.39
N VAL A 165 -84.11 -34.33 42.91
CA VAL A 165 -83.30 -35.54 43.20
C VAL A 165 -82.08 -35.65 42.28
N ALA A 166 -82.17 -35.19 41.03
CA ALA A 166 -81.07 -35.27 40.06
C ALA A 166 -80.01 -34.17 40.25
N SER A 167 -80.41 -32.96 40.66
CA SER A 167 -79.49 -31.83 40.81
C SER A 167 -78.37 -32.05 41.84
N PRO A 168 -78.63 -32.63 43.05
CA PRO A 168 -77.55 -32.97 43.98
C PRO A 168 -76.59 -34.01 43.42
N LYS A 169 -77.08 -35.01 42.68
CA LYS A 169 -76.23 -36.03 42.03
C LYS A 169 -75.38 -35.46 40.91
N ALA A 170 -75.92 -34.52 40.14
CA ALA A 170 -75.15 -33.79 39.14
C ALA A 170 -74.07 -32.92 39.82
N MET A 171 -74.40 -32.28 40.94
CA MET A 171 -73.45 -31.51 41.74
C MET A 171 -72.36 -32.39 42.35
N GLU A 172 -72.71 -33.58 42.85
CA GLU A 172 -71.78 -34.58 43.36
C GLU A 172 -70.80 -35.02 42.28
N ALA A 173 -71.28 -35.36 41.07
CA ALA A 173 -70.41 -35.70 39.95
C ALA A 173 -69.51 -34.53 39.50
N PHE A 174 -70.00 -33.29 39.52
CA PHE A 174 -69.17 -32.11 39.24
C PHE A 174 -68.11 -31.89 40.33
N ASN A 175 -68.46 -32.08 41.60
CA ASN A 175 -67.49 -31.97 42.69
C ASN A 175 -66.43 -33.07 42.63
N GLU A 176 -66.81 -34.31 42.31
CA GLU A 176 -65.86 -35.41 42.09
C GLU A 176 -64.93 -35.12 40.90
N TYR A 177 -65.47 -34.57 39.81
CA TYR A 177 -64.66 -34.10 38.69
C TYR A 177 -63.70 -32.97 39.12
N VAL A 178 -64.16 -31.98 39.88
CA VAL A 178 -63.30 -30.89 40.37
C VAL A 178 -62.19 -31.44 41.26
N VAL A 179 -62.51 -32.31 42.23
CA VAL A 179 -61.50 -32.91 43.13
C VAL A 179 -60.48 -33.75 42.35
N THR A 180 -60.93 -34.59 41.42
CA THR A 180 -60.00 -35.40 40.60
C THR A 180 -59.09 -34.53 39.71
N MET A 181 -59.61 -33.42 39.20
CA MET A 181 -58.81 -32.46 38.44
C MET A 181 -57.83 -31.69 39.35
N GLU A 182 -58.24 -31.30 40.56
CA GLU A 182 -57.37 -30.67 41.55
C GLU A 182 -56.23 -31.59 41.97
N ASP A 183 -56.52 -32.87 42.24
CA ASP A 183 -55.51 -33.88 42.56
C ASP A 183 -54.56 -34.11 41.38
N HIS A 184 -55.07 -34.17 40.14
CA HIS A 184 -54.24 -34.29 38.95
C HIS A 184 -53.33 -33.06 38.75
N VAL A 185 -53.85 -31.85 39.00
CA VAL A 185 -53.07 -30.60 38.96
C VAL A 185 -52.00 -30.58 40.05
N MET A 186 -52.32 -31.03 41.26
CA MET A 186 -51.37 -31.10 42.36
C MET A 186 -50.30 -32.17 42.15
N ALA A 187 -50.65 -33.33 41.59
CA ALA A 187 -49.71 -34.41 41.30
C ALA A 187 -48.77 -34.10 40.12
N SER A 188 -49.21 -33.28 39.16
CA SER A 188 -48.40 -32.82 38.01
C SER A 188 -47.65 -31.51 38.28
N ARG A 189 -47.67 -31.03 39.54
CA ARG A 189 -47.08 -29.75 39.91
C ARG A 189 -45.54 -29.85 39.94
N ASN A 190 -44.92 -29.44 38.85
CA ASN A 190 -43.46 -29.47 38.68
C ASN A 190 -42.73 -28.27 39.33
N ASP A 191 -43.10 -27.89 40.56
CA ASP A 191 -42.58 -26.69 41.23
C ASP A 191 -41.04 -26.65 41.27
N LYS A 192 -40.39 -27.80 41.46
CA LYS A 192 -38.91 -27.91 41.49
C LYS A 192 -38.27 -27.61 40.14
N GLU A 193 -38.89 -28.04 39.04
CA GLU A 193 -38.39 -27.74 37.69
C GLU A 193 -38.57 -26.25 37.40
N ILE A 194 -39.72 -25.68 37.77
CA ILE A 194 -40.00 -24.25 37.61
C ILE A 194 -39.00 -23.40 38.43
N GLU A 195 -38.70 -23.81 39.66
CA GLU A 195 -37.71 -23.14 40.50
C GLU A 195 -36.29 -23.24 39.91
N SER A 196 -35.90 -24.42 39.40
CA SER A 196 -34.61 -24.63 38.72
C SER A 196 -34.49 -23.75 37.47
N ILE A 197 -35.53 -23.73 36.62
CA ILE A 197 -35.59 -22.88 35.43
C ILE A 197 -35.49 -21.40 35.85
N GLY A 198 -36.14 -21.00 36.94
CA GLY A 198 -36.03 -19.65 37.50
C GLY A 198 -34.60 -19.29 37.91
N PHE A 199 -33.87 -20.22 38.54
CA PHE A 199 -32.46 -20.03 38.88
C PHE A 199 -31.57 -19.91 37.63
N GLU A 200 -31.78 -20.76 36.62
CA GLU A 200 -31.06 -20.69 35.34
C GLU A 200 -31.32 -19.37 34.61
N ILE A 201 -32.57 -18.92 34.52
CA ILE A 201 -32.93 -17.62 33.92
C ILE A 201 -32.19 -16.49 34.63
N LYS A 202 -32.14 -16.52 35.97
CA LYS A 202 -31.44 -15.50 36.76
C LYS A 202 -29.93 -15.52 36.50
N MET A 203 -29.34 -16.71 36.40
CA MET A 203 -27.91 -16.87 36.11
C MET A 203 -27.57 -16.36 34.70
N LEU A 204 -28.31 -16.81 33.69
CA LEU A 204 -28.15 -16.38 32.29
C LEU A 204 -28.38 -14.88 32.12
N SER A 205 -29.33 -14.30 32.87
CA SER A 205 -29.56 -12.84 32.86
C SER A 205 -28.35 -12.07 33.37
N LYS A 206 -27.66 -12.56 34.40
CA LYS A 206 -26.44 -11.93 34.92
C LYS A 206 -25.29 -12.04 33.91
N GLU A 207 -25.10 -13.23 33.31
CA GLU A 207 -24.09 -13.46 32.28
C GLU A 207 -24.32 -12.59 31.04
N LEU A 208 -25.57 -12.40 30.63
CA LEU A 208 -25.95 -11.50 29.54
C LEU A 208 -25.56 -10.04 29.84
N GLU A 209 -25.77 -9.57 31.07
CA GLU A 209 -25.36 -8.22 31.45
C GLU A 209 -23.84 -8.06 31.56
N ASP A 210 -23.11 -9.11 31.97
CA ASP A 210 -21.65 -9.11 31.98
C ASP A 210 -21.07 -9.06 30.55
N THR A 211 -21.58 -9.89 29.64
CA THR A 211 -21.17 -9.91 28.23
C THR A 211 -21.52 -8.60 27.51
N LYS A 212 -22.68 -8.00 27.80
CA LYS A 212 -23.06 -6.68 27.29
C LYS A 212 -22.12 -5.58 27.74
N ARG A 213 -21.67 -5.61 29.01
CA ARG A 213 -20.68 -4.67 29.53
C ARG A 213 -19.32 -4.84 28.87
N GLU A 214 -18.88 -6.07 28.62
CA GLU A 214 -17.62 -6.31 27.91
C GLU A 214 -17.70 -5.90 26.44
N GLY A 215 -18.81 -6.21 25.75
CA GLY A 215 -19.05 -5.77 24.38
C GLY A 215 -19.03 -4.24 24.23
N LYS A 216 -19.48 -3.49 25.25
CA LYS A 216 -19.34 -2.03 25.28
C LYS A 216 -17.87 -1.59 25.37
N LYS A 217 -17.07 -2.20 26.24
CA LYS A 217 -15.64 -1.87 26.35
C LYS A 217 -14.90 -2.19 25.06
N ASP A 218 -15.21 -3.30 24.41
CA ASP A 218 -14.57 -3.67 23.15
C ASP A 218 -14.95 -2.73 22.01
N ALA A 219 -16.20 -2.25 21.97
CA ALA A 219 -16.61 -1.21 21.03
C ALA A 219 -15.81 0.09 21.23
N GLU A 220 -15.59 0.51 22.48
CA GLU A 220 -14.76 1.68 22.83
C GLU A 220 -13.30 1.50 22.40
N LYS A 221 -12.71 0.31 22.64
CA LYS A 221 -11.34 -0.03 22.19
C LYS A 221 -11.22 0.02 20.66
N ILE A 222 -12.19 -0.54 19.93
CA ILE A 222 -12.22 -0.52 18.46
C ILE A 222 -12.31 0.91 17.93
N GLU A 223 -13.13 1.76 18.54
CA GLU A 223 -13.24 3.16 18.16
C GLU A 223 -11.91 3.92 18.36
N ALA A 224 -11.25 3.70 19.49
CA ALA A 224 -9.94 4.28 19.78
C ALA A 224 -8.88 3.85 18.75
N LEU A 225 -8.76 2.54 18.47
CA LEU A 225 -7.85 2.02 17.44
C LEU A 225 -8.16 2.58 16.04
N THR A 226 -9.43 2.76 15.72
CA THR A 226 -9.85 3.35 14.43
C THR A 226 -9.44 4.82 14.32
N LYS A 227 -9.45 5.58 15.42
CA LYS A 227 -8.95 6.96 15.45
C LYS A 227 -7.43 7.00 15.27
N ASP A 228 -6.71 6.13 15.96
CA ASP A 228 -5.24 6.06 15.86
C ASP A 228 -4.77 5.60 14.49
N TRP A 229 -5.43 4.60 13.90
CA TRP A 229 -5.16 4.17 12.53
C TRP A 229 -5.32 5.32 11.53
N ARG A 230 -6.40 6.12 11.66
CA ARG A 230 -6.61 7.31 10.81
C ARG A 230 -5.51 8.35 10.98
N ARG A 231 -5.07 8.61 12.21
CA ARG A 231 -3.96 9.53 12.50
C ARG A 231 -2.67 9.07 11.84
N VAL A 232 -2.25 7.83 12.09
CA VAL A 232 -1.03 7.25 11.51
C VAL A 232 -1.09 7.23 9.99
N HIS A 233 -2.25 6.93 9.41
CA HIS A 233 -2.42 6.97 7.96
C HIS A 233 -2.20 8.39 7.38
N LEU A 234 -2.73 9.43 8.03
CA LEU A 234 -2.51 10.82 7.63
C LEU A 234 -1.04 11.24 7.77
N GLU A 235 -0.38 10.85 8.87
CA GLU A 235 1.05 11.12 9.09
C GLU A 235 1.92 10.42 8.03
N ASN A 236 1.64 9.15 7.73
CA ASN A 236 2.33 8.41 6.67
C ASN A 236 2.16 9.08 5.30
N ASN A 237 0.96 9.56 4.99
CA ASN A 237 0.71 10.31 3.76
C ASN A 237 1.53 11.62 3.75
N ALA A 238 1.59 12.37 4.85
CA ALA A 238 2.37 13.58 4.97
C ALA A 238 3.89 13.33 4.81
N LEU A 239 4.41 12.26 5.42
CA LEU A 239 5.81 11.85 5.27
C LEU A 239 6.12 11.45 3.82
N MET A 240 5.20 10.79 3.14
CA MET A 240 5.35 10.44 1.72
C MET A 240 5.52 11.70 0.85
N PHE A 241 4.69 12.73 1.08
CA PHE A 241 4.84 14.03 0.40
C PHE A 241 6.18 14.70 0.72
N GLN A 242 6.62 14.68 1.99
CA GLN A 242 7.91 15.24 2.37
C GLN A 242 9.08 14.50 1.70
N MET A 243 9.04 13.17 1.63
CA MET A 243 10.06 12.36 0.98
C MET A 243 10.15 12.67 -0.52
N VAL A 244 9.01 12.83 -1.21
CA VAL A 244 9.00 13.22 -2.63
C VAL A 244 9.60 14.62 -2.81
N ALA A 245 9.26 15.58 -1.95
CA ALA A 245 9.83 16.92 -2.00
C ALA A 245 11.34 16.95 -1.68
N GLN A 246 11.81 16.09 -0.77
CA GLN A 246 13.24 15.96 -0.48
C GLN A 246 13.99 15.32 -1.65
N ARG A 247 13.45 14.26 -2.26
CA ARG A 247 14.03 13.65 -3.47
C ARG A 247 14.15 14.66 -4.62
N ALA A 248 13.15 15.50 -4.81
CA ALA A 248 13.21 16.58 -5.80
C ALA A 248 14.31 17.61 -5.48
N ARG A 249 14.50 17.96 -4.21
CA ARG A 249 15.60 18.85 -3.77
C ARG A 249 16.98 18.24 -4.01
N ILE A 250 17.15 16.94 -3.74
CA ILE A 250 18.40 16.22 -4.00
C ILE A 250 18.71 16.24 -5.51
N ALA A 251 17.75 15.91 -6.35
CA ALA A 251 17.94 15.90 -7.81
C ALA A 251 18.37 17.28 -8.36
N VAL A 252 17.82 18.38 -7.81
CA VAL A 252 18.23 19.74 -8.18
C VAL A 252 19.68 20.03 -7.78
N LEU A 253 20.09 19.61 -6.59
CA LEU A 253 21.47 19.79 -6.10
C LEU A 253 22.47 18.96 -6.90
N GLU A 254 22.13 17.73 -7.29
CA GLU A 254 22.97 16.88 -8.14
C GLU A 254 23.23 17.53 -9.50
N VAL A 255 22.19 18.06 -10.15
CA VAL A 255 22.33 18.76 -11.43
C VAL A 255 23.21 20.01 -11.30
N GLU A 256 23.08 20.78 -10.21
CA GLU A 256 23.91 21.98 -10.03
C GLU A 256 25.37 21.63 -9.77
N ARG A 257 25.64 20.61 -8.95
CA ARG A 257 27.00 20.08 -8.73
C ARG A 257 27.63 19.64 -10.04
N ASP A 258 26.91 18.91 -10.88
CA ASP A 258 27.44 18.43 -12.16
C ASP A 258 27.75 19.60 -13.10
N ARG A 259 26.91 20.63 -13.10
CA ARG A 259 27.18 21.88 -13.84
C ARG A 259 28.44 22.58 -13.33
N ASP A 260 28.65 22.64 -12.01
CA ASP A 260 29.86 23.21 -11.42
C ASP A 260 31.11 22.44 -11.81
N ILE A 261 31.08 21.10 -11.75
CA ILE A 261 32.19 20.24 -12.19
C ILE A 261 32.52 20.52 -13.67
N HIS A 262 31.51 20.59 -14.53
CA HIS A 262 31.72 20.91 -15.95
C HIS A 262 32.21 22.35 -16.19
N ARG A 263 31.79 23.33 -15.37
CA ARG A 263 32.32 24.70 -15.41
C ARG A 263 33.80 24.72 -15.01
N ALA A 264 34.14 24.13 -13.87
CA ALA A 264 35.51 24.05 -13.37
C ALA A 264 36.45 23.32 -14.35
N SER A 265 36.03 22.17 -14.89
CA SER A 265 36.80 21.42 -15.88
C SER A 265 37.09 22.25 -17.15
N ARG A 266 36.12 23.03 -17.62
CA ARG A 266 36.32 23.92 -18.78
C ARG A 266 37.28 25.06 -18.47
N ILE A 267 37.27 25.60 -17.25
CA ILE A 267 38.21 26.64 -16.83
C ILE A 267 39.63 26.06 -16.77
N ALA A 268 39.84 24.94 -16.06
CA ALA A 268 41.14 24.28 -15.96
C ALA A 268 41.76 23.94 -17.33
N ARG A 269 40.95 23.44 -18.28
CA ARG A 269 41.42 23.18 -19.64
C ARG A 269 41.84 24.45 -20.38
N ARG A 270 41.13 25.57 -20.19
CA ARG A 270 41.52 26.86 -20.79
C ARG A 270 42.81 27.38 -20.19
N ASP A 271 43.01 27.22 -18.88
CA ASP A 271 44.21 27.66 -18.18
C ASP A 271 45.43 26.88 -18.67
N ILE A 272 45.33 25.54 -18.76
CA ILE A 272 46.39 24.70 -19.31
C ILE A 272 46.69 25.10 -20.76
N ALA A 273 45.66 25.27 -21.60
CA ALA A 273 45.84 25.71 -22.98
C ALA A 273 46.48 27.11 -23.07
N ALA A 274 46.21 28.01 -22.11
CA ALA A 274 46.84 29.32 -22.06
C ALA A 274 48.33 29.22 -21.76
N LYS A 275 48.72 28.38 -20.78
CA LYS A 275 50.14 28.12 -20.45
C LYS A 275 50.90 27.51 -21.63
N TYR A 276 50.30 26.55 -22.34
CA TYR A 276 50.92 26.01 -23.56
C TYR A 276 51.06 27.05 -24.68
N ARG A 277 50.10 27.97 -24.84
CA ARG A 277 50.24 29.06 -25.81
C ARG A 277 51.42 29.98 -25.47
N GLU A 278 51.61 30.29 -24.20
CA GLU A 278 52.75 31.10 -23.75
C GLU A 278 54.09 30.43 -24.05
N VAL A 279 54.20 29.14 -23.75
CA VAL A 279 55.38 28.33 -24.10
C VAL A 279 55.64 28.36 -25.61
N LEU A 280 54.60 28.16 -26.44
CA LEU A 280 54.75 28.20 -27.89
C LEU A 280 55.18 29.57 -28.42
N GLU A 281 54.67 30.66 -27.85
CA GLU A 281 55.09 32.02 -28.26
C GLU A 281 56.54 32.29 -27.86
N SER A 282 56.97 31.89 -26.65
CA SER A 282 58.38 31.98 -26.24
C SER A 282 59.31 31.19 -27.16
N LEU A 283 58.89 30.00 -27.59
CA LEU A 283 59.67 29.15 -28.49
C LEU A 283 59.83 29.79 -29.88
N LYS A 284 58.76 30.43 -30.36
CA LYS A 284 58.76 31.18 -31.61
C LYS A 284 59.73 32.38 -31.55
N ASP A 285 59.76 33.11 -30.44
CA ASP A 285 60.72 34.22 -30.25
C ASP A 285 62.18 33.73 -30.15
N ARG A 286 62.41 32.60 -29.45
CA ARG A 286 63.74 31.95 -29.40
C ARG A 286 64.19 31.48 -30.79
N TRP A 287 63.30 30.87 -31.57
CA TRP A 287 63.60 30.44 -32.95
C TRP A 287 63.95 31.61 -33.85
N ALA A 288 63.22 32.73 -33.74
CA ALA A 288 63.52 33.95 -34.48
C ALA A 288 64.91 34.51 -34.13
N SER A 289 65.31 34.44 -32.87
CA SER A 289 66.64 34.86 -32.39
C SER A 289 67.74 33.92 -32.92
N LYS A 290 67.53 32.61 -32.86
CA LYS A 290 68.51 31.63 -33.37
C LYS A 290 68.73 31.75 -34.87
N LYS A 291 67.69 32.09 -35.63
CA LYS A 291 67.83 32.39 -37.06
C LYS A 291 68.79 33.57 -37.32
N LYS A 292 68.80 34.59 -36.44
CA LYS A 292 69.74 35.71 -36.53
C LYS A 292 71.17 35.30 -36.17
N GLU A 293 71.33 34.51 -35.11
CA GLU A 293 72.61 33.93 -34.70
C GLU A 293 73.25 33.14 -35.83
N VAL A 294 72.51 32.18 -36.41
CA VAL A 294 72.99 31.36 -37.54
C VAL A 294 73.31 32.24 -38.76
N SER A 295 72.54 33.29 -39.02
CA SER A 295 72.85 34.23 -40.10
C SER A 295 74.13 35.03 -39.85
N ALA A 296 74.46 35.37 -38.60
CA ALA A 296 75.70 36.03 -38.24
C ALA A 296 76.89 35.05 -38.35
N GLU A 297 76.70 33.81 -37.90
CA GLU A 297 77.71 32.75 -37.96
C GLU A 297 78.07 32.39 -39.40
N ILE A 298 77.08 32.28 -40.31
CA ILE A 298 77.33 32.07 -41.74
C ILE A 298 78.18 33.22 -42.32
N ARG A 299 77.85 34.48 -41.98
CA ARG A 299 78.63 35.63 -42.46
C ARG A 299 80.07 35.60 -41.96
N LEU A 300 80.28 35.26 -40.69
CA LEU A 300 81.60 35.10 -40.12
C LEU A 300 82.39 34.02 -40.88
N GLN A 301 81.79 32.84 -41.06
CA GLN A 301 82.41 31.74 -41.82
C GLN A 301 82.78 32.14 -43.25
N GLU A 302 81.94 32.91 -43.94
CA GLU A 302 82.24 33.45 -45.27
C GLU A 302 83.45 34.40 -45.26
N VAL A 303 83.55 35.29 -44.27
CA VAL A 303 84.68 36.22 -44.14
C VAL A 303 85.97 35.48 -43.82
N THR A 304 85.94 34.55 -42.87
CA THR A 304 87.11 33.73 -42.50
C THR A 304 87.59 32.89 -43.69
N ALA A 305 86.69 32.23 -44.43
CA ALA A 305 87.06 31.48 -45.64
C ALA A 305 87.69 32.37 -46.72
N ASN A 306 87.20 33.60 -46.90
CA ASN A 306 87.79 34.57 -47.82
C ASN A 306 89.20 35.02 -47.36
N ILE A 307 89.39 35.21 -46.05
CA ILE A 307 90.71 35.52 -45.45
C ILE A 307 91.68 34.39 -45.69
N ASP A 308 91.27 33.13 -45.45
CA ASP A 308 92.11 31.95 -45.68
C ASP A 308 92.54 31.86 -47.14
N LEU A 309 91.60 32.00 -48.08
CA LEU A 309 91.89 31.98 -49.53
C LEU A 309 92.86 33.10 -49.94
N LEU A 310 92.67 34.33 -49.44
CA LEU A 310 93.59 35.43 -49.74
C LEU A 310 94.96 35.22 -49.09
N THR A 311 95.02 34.56 -47.94
CA THR A 311 96.28 34.20 -47.28
C THR A 311 97.06 33.21 -48.14
N GLU A 312 96.41 32.18 -48.69
CA GLU A 312 97.02 31.24 -49.63
C GLU A 312 97.51 31.93 -50.91
N LEU A 313 96.73 32.85 -51.49
CA LEU A 313 97.11 33.58 -52.70
C LEU A 313 98.31 34.52 -52.46
N LYS A 314 98.40 35.14 -51.27
CA LYS A 314 99.52 35.98 -50.86
C LYS A 314 100.83 35.19 -50.83
N ASP A 315 100.78 33.96 -50.31
CA ASP A 315 101.95 33.07 -50.26
C ASP A 315 102.44 32.68 -51.66
N GLY A 316 101.56 32.75 -52.67
CA GLY A 316 101.88 32.60 -54.10
C GLY A 316 102.47 33.84 -54.78
N GLY A 317 102.73 34.94 -54.06
CA GLY A 317 103.41 36.15 -54.58
C GLY A 317 102.48 37.27 -55.09
N LEU A 318 101.17 37.17 -54.87
CA LEU A 318 100.20 38.24 -55.17
C LEU A 318 100.17 39.30 -54.06
N THR A 319 99.98 40.57 -54.44
CA THR A 319 99.91 41.71 -53.50
C THR A 319 98.46 41.94 -53.04
N VAL A 320 98.06 41.34 -51.91
CA VAL A 320 96.68 41.37 -51.40
C VAL A 320 96.53 41.96 -49.98
N ASP A 321 97.59 42.57 -49.42
CA ASP A 321 97.66 42.99 -48.01
C ASP A 321 96.58 44.00 -47.59
N ALA A 322 96.23 44.94 -48.46
CA ALA A 322 95.21 45.96 -48.16
C ALA A 322 93.82 45.35 -47.99
N GLU A 323 93.46 44.39 -48.86
CA GLU A 323 92.17 43.70 -48.80
C GLU A 323 92.11 42.74 -47.61
N LEU A 324 93.23 42.08 -47.29
CA LEU A 324 93.37 41.23 -46.11
C LEU A 324 93.17 42.03 -44.81
N ALA A 325 93.74 43.23 -44.70
CA ALA A 325 93.51 44.12 -43.57
C ALA A 325 92.04 44.55 -43.46
N ARG A 326 91.39 44.85 -44.59
CA ARG A 326 89.96 45.19 -44.63
C ARG A 326 89.08 44.02 -44.16
N LEU A 327 89.34 42.81 -44.65
CA LEU A 327 88.58 41.61 -44.25
C LEU A 327 88.81 41.25 -42.78
N LYS A 328 90.02 41.39 -42.24
CA LYS A 328 90.28 41.19 -40.80
C LYS A 328 89.51 42.15 -39.90
N GLY A 329 89.31 43.40 -40.33
CA GLY A 329 88.42 44.32 -39.63
C GLY A 329 86.97 43.83 -39.66
N MET A 330 86.51 43.38 -40.83
CA MET A 330 85.16 42.84 -41.02
C MET A 330 84.92 41.52 -40.28
N GLU A 331 85.95 40.68 -40.12
CA GLU A 331 85.92 39.46 -39.31
C GLU A 331 85.63 39.80 -37.84
N GLY A 332 86.33 40.80 -37.28
CA GLY A 332 86.05 41.30 -35.93
C GLY A 332 84.62 41.86 -35.78
N ASP A 333 84.14 42.63 -36.76
CA ASP A 333 82.75 43.10 -36.76
C ASP A 333 81.74 41.93 -36.82
N CYS A 334 82.04 40.87 -37.57
CA CYS A 334 81.23 39.66 -37.65
C CYS A 334 81.26 38.85 -36.36
N ASP A 335 82.42 38.72 -35.70
CA ASP A 335 82.58 38.08 -34.40
C ASP A 335 81.72 38.77 -33.33
N ASP A 336 81.75 40.10 -33.29
CA ASP A 336 80.93 40.90 -32.36
C ASP A 336 79.43 40.70 -32.63
N LEU A 337 79.03 40.59 -33.90
CA LEU A 337 77.64 40.29 -34.29
C LEU A 337 77.22 38.88 -33.87
N VAL A 338 78.10 37.88 -33.98
CA VAL A 338 77.83 36.51 -33.51
C VAL A 338 77.68 36.49 -32.00
N ALA A 339 78.60 37.13 -31.27
CA ALA A 339 78.54 37.23 -29.81
C ALA A 339 77.26 37.94 -29.33
N SER A 340 76.83 38.99 -30.05
CA SER A 340 75.61 39.74 -29.74
C SER A 340 74.32 38.99 -30.08
N ALA A 341 74.37 38.09 -31.06
CA ALA A 341 73.23 37.28 -31.49
C ALA A 341 73.14 35.93 -30.77
N ALA A 342 74.14 35.57 -29.97
CA ALA A 342 74.20 34.31 -29.26
C ALA A 342 72.96 34.08 -28.38
N VAL A 343 72.21 33.02 -28.68
CA VAL A 343 71.04 32.62 -27.91
C VAL A 343 71.47 31.63 -26.81
N PRO A 344 71.01 31.80 -25.55
CA PRO A 344 71.27 30.86 -24.47
C PRO A 344 70.69 29.46 -24.75
N ASP A 345 71.09 28.51 -23.90
CA ASP A 345 71.00 27.06 -24.15
C ASP A 345 69.58 26.57 -24.51
N TRP A 346 69.49 25.67 -25.50
CA TRP A 346 68.24 25.17 -26.09
C TRP A 346 67.58 24.04 -25.29
N SER A 347 68.00 23.85 -24.04
CA SER A 347 67.60 22.72 -23.22
C SER A 347 66.10 22.77 -22.91
N ILE A 348 65.37 21.71 -23.30
CA ILE A 348 63.92 21.56 -23.11
C ILE A 348 63.54 21.67 -21.61
N SER A 349 64.46 21.31 -20.72
CA SER A 349 64.32 21.41 -19.27
C SER A 349 64.22 22.84 -18.73
N GLU A 350 64.57 23.84 -19.53
CA GLU A 350 64.46 25.26 -19.17
C GLU A 350 63.12 25.87 -19.61
N LEU A 351 62.29 25.15 -20.37
CA LEU A 351 60.93 25.59 -20.66
C LEU A 351 60.00 25.27 -19.48
N ASP A 352 59.26 26.28 -19.03
CA ASP A 352 58.22 26.16 -18.00
C ASP A 352 57.00 25.39 -18.52
N LEU A 353 57.18 24.08 -18.69
CA LEU A 353 56.13 23.19 -19.14
C LEU A 353 55.08 23.06 -18.03
N PRO A 354 53.77 23.22 -18.35
CA PRO A 354 52.72 23.02 -17.37
C PRO A 354 52.77 21.58 -16.85
N GLN A 355 52.85 21.41 -15.53
CA GLN A 355 52.71 20.09 -14.91
C GLN A 355 51.27 19.59 -15.11
N ILE A 356 51.14 18.50 -15.85
CA ILE A 356 49.90 17.74 -15.95
C ILE A 356 49.98 16.70 -14.83
N SER A 357 49.21 16.87 -13.77
CA SER A 357 49.09 15.83 -12.73
C SER A 357 48.11 14.77 -13.23
N ASP A 358 48.60 13.54 -13.41
CA ASP A 358 47.80 12.39 -13.84
C ASP A 358 46.85 11.87 -12.74
N ASP A 359 46.98 12.32 -11.49
CA ASP A 359 46.29 11.78 -10.30
C ASP A 359 44.82 12.22 -10.14
N SER A 360 44.28 13.04 -11.05
CA SER A 360 42.94 13.64 -10.84
C SER A 360 41.76 12.79 -11.33
N VAL A 361 41.98 11.60 -11.91
CA VAL A 361 40.91 10.83 -12.57
C VAL A 361 40.15 9.87 -11.64
N ASP A 362 40.75 9.39 -10.54
CA ASP A 362 40.19 8.22 -9.83
C ASP A 362 39.60 8.45 -8.41
N GLN A 363 39.50 9.69 -7.91
CA GLN A 363 39.05 9.90 -6.52
C GLN A 363 37.53 10.14 -6.31
N VAL A 364 36.68 10.02 -7.33
CA VAL A 364 35.21 10.07 -7.19
C VAL A 364 34.62 8.65 -7.08
N GLY A 365 35.16 7.84 -6.16
CA GLY A 365 34.78 6.42 -6.07
C GLY A 365 35.07 5.77 -4.72
N GLY A 366 34.87 6.47 -3.60
CA GLY A 366 35.16 5.87 -2.30
C GLY A 366 34.78 6.76 -1.12
N SER A 367 33.50 7.04 -0.93
CA SER A 367 33.01 7.46 0.39
C SER A 367 33.00 6.23 1.30
N SER A 368 34.15 5.89 1.88
CA SER A 368 34.24 4.91 2.96
C SER A 368 33.46 5.45 4.16
N VAL A 369 32.29 4.87 4.40
CA VAL A 369 31.57 5.00 5.66
C VAL A 369 32.43 4.34 6.75
N PRO A 370 32.70 5.00 7.89
CA PRO A 370 33.37 4.32 8.99
C PRO A 370 32.37 3.38 9.68
N ASP A 371 32.70 2.09 9.70
CA ASP A 371 32.00 1.07 10.49
C ASP A 371 32.34 1.30 11.97
N ASP A 372 31.42 1.91 12.71
CA ASP A 372 31.43 1.88 14.18
C ASP A 372 30.91 0.52 14.66
N SER A 373 31.78 -0.48 14.62
CA SER A 373 31.63 -1.71 15.41
C SER A 373 32.24 -1.48 16.79
N VAL A 374 31.43 -0.99 17.73
CA VAL A 374 31.77 -1.07 19.16
C VAL A 374 31.28 -2.41 19.69
N SER A 375 32.23 -3.31 19.92
CA SER A 375 32.06 -4.44 20.82
C SER A 375 32.05 -3.97 22.28
N SER A 376 30.95 -4.20 22.99
CA SER A 376 30.89 -4.71 24.38
C SER A 376 29.44 -4.94 24.79
#